data_AF-A0A7Y3TFW8-F1
#
_entry.id   AF-A0A7Y3TFW8-F1
#
_cell.length_a   1.000
_cell.length_b   1.000
_cell.length_c   1.000
_cell.angle_alpha   90.00
_cell.angle_beta   90.00
_cell.angle_gamma   90.00
#
_symmetry.space_group_name_H-M   'P 1'
#
loop_
_entity.id
_entity.type
_entity.pdbx_description
1 polymer ?
#
loop_
_entity_poly.entity_id
_entity_poly.type
_entity_poly.pdbx_seq_one_letter_code
_entity_poly.pdbx_strand_id
1 'polypeptide(L)'
;MKAYLDNNIFIDIEDNSLTIEDLIKNVDSNLQVFYYSASHLQEANEIKGETQEIIIERLLNRFHTISKVTNDNYLYLDLHSNDLLKIKEKPSIVYETINQVPFAQNTMKSMANLANEEQKEAFRNLLDIDMLRINNYNPVEVIEHINSKSELMGGFTLVELIENAIGFHPQGKDFGLHNRIAGIFELLDMIGYWKDKFNEKSNYARLWDSSHTYFSSSCDYFISNDKRTRNKAKVVFEIYGIKTKVVSSKGLD
;
A
#
# COMPACT_ATOMS: atom_id res chain seq x y z
N MET A 1 -13.15 -16.79 5.33
CA MET A 1 -12.66 -15.65 4.53
C MET A 1 -11.32 -15.16 5.07
N LYS A 2 -10.52 -14.57 4.20
CA LYS A 2 -9.14 -14.14 4.41
C LYS A 2 -9.06 -12.62 4.33
N ALA A 3 -8.47 -11.99 5.34
CA ALA A 3 -8.20 -10.55 5.34
C ALA A 3 -6.71 -10.27 5.38
N TYR A 4 -6.31 -9.22 4.70
CA TYR A 4 -5.03 -8.57 4.93
C TYR A 4 -5.28 -7.29 5.71
N LEU A 5 -4.55 -7.11 6.81
CA LEU A 5 -4.67 -5.95 7.67
C LEU A 5 -3.60 -4.94 7.30
N ASP A 6 -3.96 -3.66 7.31
CA ASP A 6 -3.00 -2.57 7.18
C ASP A 6 -2.26 -2.34 8.51
N ASN A 7 -1.12 -1.64 8.47
CA ASN A 7 -0.30 -1.37 9.65
C ASN A 7 -1.03 -0.53 10.71
N ASN A 8 -1.93 0.38 10.29
CA ASN A 8 -2.78 1.15 11.19
C ASN A 8 -3.76 0.29 12.00
N ILE A 9 -4.20 -0.85 11.46
CA ILE A 9 -5.09 -1.77 12.17
C ILE A 9 -4.34 -2.45 13.33
N PHE A 10 -3.08 -2.82 13.12
CA PHE A 10 -2.25 -3.36 14.19
C PHE A 10 -1.96 -2.32 15.27
N ILE A 11 -1.74 -1.04 14.90
CA ILE A 11 -1.63 0.07 15.87
C ILE A 11 -2.91 0.16 16.72
N ASP A 12 -4.08 0.17 16.09
CA ASP A 12 -5.36 0.27 16.79
C ASP A 12 -5.59 -0.91 17.76
N ILE A 13 -5.15 -2.12 17.39
CA ILE A 13 -5.22 -3.31 18.25
C ILE A 13 -4.25 -3.21 19.43
N GLU A 14 -3.03 -2.72 19.21
CA GLU A 14 -2.03 -2.48 20.28
C GLU A 14 -2.54 -1.45 21.31
N ASP A 15 -3.19 -0.41 20.82
CA ASP A 15 -3.77 0.65 21.65
C ASP A 15 -5.11 0.25 22.30
N ASN A 16 -5.57 -0.99 22.06
CA ASN A 16 -6.87 -1.52 22.52
C ASN A 16 -8.07 -0.68 22.05
N SER A 17 -7.91 0.10 20.98
CA SER A 17 -9.02 0.86 20.36
C SER A 17 -9.84 0.00 19.40
N LEU A 18 -9.33 -1.18 19.04
CA LEU A 18 -9.94 -2.16 18.15
C LEU A 18 -9.61 -3.59 18.60
N THR A 19 -10.55 -4.51 18.45
CA THR A 19 -10.33 -5.96 18.65
C THR A 19 -10.54 -6.76 17.37
N ILE A 20 -10.09 -8.02 17.35
CA ILE A 20 -10.37 -8.92 16.22
C ILE A 20 -11.86 -9.28 16.15
N GLU A 21 -12.51 -9.38 17.30
CA GLU A 21 -13.95 -9.58 17.42
C GLU A 21 -14.72 -8.42 16.77
N ASP A 22 -14.25 -7.17 16.93
CA ASP A 22 -14.83 -6.02 16.24
C ASP A 22 -14.70 -6.14 14.72
N LEU A 23 -13.53 -6.57 14.21
CA LEU A 23 -13.35 -6.78 12.77
C LEU A 23 -14.28 -7.88 12.23
N ILE A 24 -14.34 -9.02 12.91
CA ILE A 24 -15.22 -10.14 12.53
C ILE A 24 -16.69 -9.68 12.55
N LYS A 25 -17.09 -8.87 13.53
CA LYS A 25 -18.46 -8.37 13.64
C LYS A 25 -18.80 -7.33 12.57
N ASN A 26 -17.92 -6.35 12.36
CA ASN A 26 -18.21 -5.16 11.55
C ASN A 26 -17.90 -5.37 10.06
N VAL A 27 -16.91 -6.20 9.72
CA VAL A 27 -16.49 -6.43 8.34
C VAL A 27 -17.17 -7.67 7.76
N ASP A 28 -16.93 -8.85 8.33
CA ASP A 28 -17.56 -10.10 7.89
C ASP A 28 -17.39 -11.20 8.95
N SER A 29 -18.50 -11.75 9.43
CA SER A 29 -18.51 -12.81 10.45
C SER A 29 -17.78 -14.10 10.04
N ASN A 30 -17.52 -14.28 8.74
CA ASN A 30 -16.80 -15.43 8.21
C ASN A 30 -15.28 -15.19 8.10
N LEU A 31 -14.75 -14.06 8.58
CA LEU A 31 -13.30 -13.84 8.68
C LEU A 31 -12.68 -14.87 9.63
N GLN A 32 -11.67 -15.58 9.12
CA GLN A 32 -11.02 -16.69 9.84
C GLN A 32 -9.50 -16.61 9.78
N VAL A 33 -8.95 -15.96 8.75
CA VAL A 33 -7.50 -15.90 8.51
C VAL A 33 -7.11 -14.45 8.27
N PHE A 34 -6.15 -13.97 9.04
CA PHE A 34 -5.56 -12.65 8.88
C PHE A 34 -4.12 -12.81 8.44
N TYR A 35 -3.69 -12.03 7.46
CA TYR A 35 -2.34 -12.06 6.93
C TYR A 35 -1.58 -10.78 7.25
N TYR A 36 -0.27 -10.92 7.42
CA TYR A 36 0.70 -9.82 7.38
C TYR A 36 1.73 -10.05 6.26
N SER A 37 2.64 -9.09 6.08
CA SER A 37 3.72 -9.11 5.09
C SER A 37 4.98 -8.40 5.61
N ALA A 38 6.03 -8.37 4.79
CA ALA A 38 7.27 -7.67 5.09
C ALA A 38 7.06 -6.17 5.26
N SER A 39 6.06 -5.58 4.59
CA SER A 39 5.75 -4.14 4.64
C SER A 39 5.49 -3.67 6.07
N HIS A 40 4.75 -4.47 6.86
CA HIS A 40 4.47 -4.18 8.27
C HIS A 40 5.75 -4.04 9.10
N LEU A 41 6.74 -4.87 8.78
CA LEU A 41 7.99 -4.95 9.54
C LEU A 41 9.00 -3.91 9.06
N GLN A 42 8.93 -3.53 7.79
CA GLN A 42 9.67 -2.39 7.27
C GLN A 42 9.12 -1.07 7.85
N GLU A 43 7.81 -0.94 8.02
CA GLU A 43 7.23 0.18 8.78
C GLU A 43 7.60 0.17 10.25
N ALA A 44 7.73 -1.01 10.86
CA ALA A 44 8.15 -1.13 12.26
C ALA A 44 9.57 -0.56 12.51
N ASN A 45 10.43 -0.48 11.49
CA ASN A 45 11.73 0.21 11.59
C ASN A 45 11.61 1.71 11.88
N GLU A 46 10.46 2.32 11.59
CA GLU A 46 10.20 3.74 11.87
C GLU A 46 9.68 3.99 13.30
N ILE A 47 9.54 2.94 14.12
CA ILE A 47 9.14 3.08 15.52
C ILE A 47 10.22 3.89 16.25
N LYS A 48 9.79 5.02 16.82
CA LYS A 48 10.65 5.91 17.61
C LYS A 48 10.50 5.62 19.10
N GLY A 49 11.55 5.90 19.86
CA GLY A 49 11.56 5.84 21.32
C GLY A 49 12.65 6.75 21.87
N GLU A 50 12.50 7.15 23.13
CA GLU A 50 13.49 8.01 23.80
C GLU A 50 14.81 7.27 24.05
N THR A 51 14.73 5.95 24.28
CA THR A 51 15.87 5.07 24.46
C THR A 51 15.78 3.85 23.54
N GLN A 52 16.90 3.15 23.35
CA GLN A 52 16.96 1.92 22.57
C GLN A 52 16.10 0.81 23.20
N GLU A 53 16.05 0.74 24.53
CA GLU A 53 15.23 -0.23 25.24
C GLU A 53 13.73 -0.04 24.93
N ILE A 54 13.25 1.21 24.91
CA ILE A 54 11.86 1.53 24.56
C ILE A 54 11.56 1.17 23.10
N ILE A 55 12.50 1.40 22.18
CA ILE A 55 12.33 1.03 20.77
C ILE A 55 12.20 -0.50 20.64
N ILE A 56 13.08 -1.25 21.30
CA ILE A 56 13.06 -2.72 21.31
C ILE A 56 11.75 -3.23 21.93
N GLU A 57 11.30 -2.67 23.05
CA GLU A 57 10.04 -3.06 23.69
C GLU A 57 8.85 -2.87 22.75
N ARG A 58 8.77 -1.71 22.07
CA ARG A 58 7.70 -1.42 21.10
C ARG A 58 7.75 -2.35 19.88
N LEU A 59 8.93 -2.65 19.36
CA LEU A 59 9.13 -3.63 18.28
C LEU A 59 8.67 -5.03 18.69
N LEU A 60 9.05 -5.49 19.89
CA LEU A 60 8.63 -6.79 20.41
C LEU A 60 7.11 -6.85 20.61
N ASN A 61 6.50 -5.76 21.10
CA ASN A 61 5.04 -5.67 21.20
C ASN A 61 4.37 -5.75 19.82
N ARG A 62 4.93 -5.08 18.80
CA ARG A 62 4.46 -5.19 17.40
C ARG A 62 4.53 -6.62 16.88
N PHE A 63 5.66 -7.30 17.08
CA PHE A 63 5.81 -8.69 16.66
C PHE A 63 4.82 -9.61 17.38
N HIS A 64 4.66 -9.42 18.69
CA HIS A 64 3.69 -10.19 19.48
C HIS A 64 2.26 -10.00 18.97
N THR A 65 1.85 -8.76 18.71
CA THR A 65 0.52 -8.43 18.21
C THR A 65 0.29 -9.05 16.83
N ILE A 66 1.23 -8.87 15.90
CA ILE A 66 1.13 -9.46 14.56
C ILE A 66 1.00 -10.99 14.65
N SER A 67 1.87 -11.66 15.42
CA SER A 67 1.79 -13.12 15.62
C SER A 67 0.46 -13.56 16.20
N LYS A 68 -0.03 -12.86 17.24
CA LYS A 68 -1.29 -13.18 17.91
C LYS A 68 -2.49 -13.06 16.98
N VAL A 69 -2.54 -11.98 16.19
CA VAL A 69 -3.64 -11.67 15.28
C VAL A 69 -3.62 -12.57 14.05
N THR A 70 -2.45 -12.76 13.46
CA THR A 70 -2.32 -13.47 12.18
C THR A 70 -2.04 -14.95 12.34
N ASN A 71 -1.73 -15.44 13.55
CA ASN A 71 -1.24 -16.80 13.78
C ASN A 71 -0.05 -17.12 12.85
N ASP A 72 0.85 -16.15 12.70
CA ASP A 72 2.04 -16.19 11.86
C ASP A 72 1.75 -16.41 10.36
N ASN A 73 0.52 -16.15 9.90
CA ASN A 73 0.17 -16.27 8.48
C ASN A 73 0.79 -15.10 7.70
N TYR A 74 1.81 -15.43 6.90
CA TYR A 74 2.66 -14.48 6.20
C TYR A 74 2.47 -14.58 4.69
N LEU A 75 2.33 -13.43 4.04
CA LEU A 75 2.39 -13.29 2.60
C LEU A 75 3.82 -12.94 2.18
N TYR A 76 4.47 -13.89 1.52
CA TYR A 76 5.84 -13.78 1.04
C TYR A 76 5.85 -13.52 -0.46
N LEU A 77 6.48 -12.42 -0.88
CA LEU A 77 6.73 -12.13 -2.29
C LEU A 77 8.11 -12.68 -2.67
N ASP A 78 8.14 -13.64 -3.57
CA ASP A 78 9.38 -14.06 -4.25
C ASP A 78 9.64 -13.11 -5.42
N LEU A 79 10.70 -12.30 -5.30
CA LEU A 79 11.05 -11.29 -6.31
C LEU A 79 11.60 -11.90 -7.62
N HIS A 80 12.04 -13.16 -7.61
CA HIS A 80 12.55 -13.81 -8.83
C HIS A 80 11.42 -14.36 -9.69
N SER A 81 10.43 -15.00 -9.06
CA SER A 81 9.26 -15.56 -9.75
C SER A 81 8.10 -14.57 -9.87
N ASN A 82 8.11 -13.48 -9.09
CA ASN A 82 6.96 -12.59 -8.85
C ASN A 82 5.76 -13.33 -8.23
N ASP A 83 5.99 -14.48 -7.61
CA ASP A 83 4.95 -15.26 -6.97
C ASP A 83 4.67 -14.78 -5.55
N LEU A 84 3.39 -14.73 -5.22
CA LEU A 84 2.92 -14.42 -3.88
C LEU A 84 2.55 -15.71 -3.14
N LEU A 85 3.39 -16.09 -2.19
CA LEU A 85 3.27 -17.33 -1.43
C LEU A 85 2.62 -17.09 -0.06
N LYS A 86 1.79 -18.05 0.37
CA LYS A 86 1.14 -18.06 1.68
C LYS A 86 1.87 -19.05 2.57
N ILE A 87 2.70 -18.55 3.49
CA ILE A 87 3.51 -19.37 4.38
C ILE A 87 3.24 -19.02 5.84
N LYS A 88 3.77 -19.84 6.76
CA LYS A 88 3.82 -19.51 8.18
C LYS A 88 5.23 -19.10 8.56
N GLU A 89 5.40 -17.88 9.04
CA GLU A 89 6.69 -17.37 9.47
C GLU A 89 6.49 -16.41 10.64
N LYS A 90 7.45 -16.35 11.56
CA LYS A 90 7.33 -15.43 12.69
C LYS A 90 7.75 -14.02 12.28
N PRO A 91 7.07 -12.95 12.75
CA PRO A 91 7.46 -11.57 12.48
C PRO A 91 8.92 -11.27 12.84
N SER A 92 9.43 -11.81 13.95
CA SER A 92 10.85 -11.60 14.32
C SER A 92 11.82 -12.14 13.27
N ILE A 93 11.54 -13.32 12.70
CA ILE A 93 12.39 -13.94 11.67
C ILE A 93 12.32 -13.17 10.36
N VAL A 94 11.11 -12.77 9.94
CA VAL A 94 10.94 -11.91 8.76
C VAL A 94 11.68 -10.58 8.95
N TYR A 95 11.56 -9.96 10.13
CA TYR A 95 12.24 -8.69 10.47
C TYR A 95 13.76 -8.81 10.38
N GLU A 96 14.34 -9.87 10.93
CA GLU A 96 15.77 -10.15 10.82
C GLU A 96 16.21 -10.29 9.35
N THR A 97 15.41 -10.98 8.54
CA THR A 97 15.71 -11.24 7.12
C THR A 97 15.71 -9.94 6.30
N ILE A 98 14.71 -9.07 6.48
CA ILE A 98 14.61 -7.82 5.70
C ILE A 98 15.70 -6.80 6.07
N ASN A 99 16.21 -6.84 7.30
CA ASN A 99 17.23 -5.91 7.78
C ASN A 99 18.66 -6.34 7.44
N GLN A 100 18.86 -7.55 6.91
CA GLN A 100 20.15 -8.00 6.37
C GLN A 100 20.53 -7.31 5.05
N VAL A 101 19.62 -6.52 4.44
CA VAL A 101 19.90 -5.76 3.20
C VAL A 101 19.67 -4.25 3.39
N PRO A 102 20.53 -3.53 4.15
CA PRO A 102 20.38 -2.09 4.44
C PRO A 102 20.37 -1.19 3.19
N PHE A 103 20.98 -1.65 2.09
CA PHE A 103 21.11 -0.91 0.85
C PHE A 103 19.74 -0.61 0.18
N ALA A 104 18.77 -1.52 0.30
CA ALA A 104 17.48 -1.39 -0.38
C ALA A 104 16.63 -0.22 0.18
N GLN A 105 16.68 0.02 1.49
CA GLN A 105 15.84 1.03 2.15
C GLN A 105 16.23 2.47 1.78
N ASN A 106 17.54 2.78 1.79
CA ASN A 106 18.04 4.10 1.43
C ASN A 106 17.77 4.43 -0.04
N THR A 107 17.93 3.45 -0.94
CA THR A 107 17.60 3.62 -2.37
C THR A 107 16.10 3.83 -2.58
N MET A 108 15.23 3.07 -1.91
CA MET A 108 13.77 3.26 -2.00
C MET A 108 13.34 4.66 -1.51
N LYS A 109 13.95 5.17 -0.42
CA LYS A 109 13.70 6.53 0.08
C LYS A 109 14.11 7.61 -0.93
N SER A 110 15.22 7.42 -1.64
CA SER A 110 15.66 8.35 -2.68
C SER A 110 14.78 8.32 -3.94
N MET A 111 14.24 7.14 -4.31
CA MET A 111 13.35 7.00 -5.48
C MET A 111 11.95 7.57 -5.25
N ALA A 112 11.44 7.57 -4.01
CA ALA A 112 10.13 8.15 -3.67
C ALA A 112 10.06 9.69 -3.80
N ASN A 113 11.20 10.35 -4.05
CA ASN A 113 11.34 11.81 -4.12
C ASN A 113 11.67 12.34 -5.54
N LEU A 114 11.46 11.56 -6.60
CA LEU A 114 11.92 11.88 -7.96
C LEU A 114 11.21 13.09 -8.61
N ALA A 115 9.96 13.38 -8.25
CA ALA A 115 9.22 14.55 -8.76
C ALA A 115 8.94 15.54 -7.63
N ASN A 116 9.35 16.80 -7.82
CA ASN A 116 9.09 17.87 -6.86
C ASN A 116 7.64 18.40 -6.99
N GLU A 117 7.16 19.14 -6.00
CA GLU A 117 5.77 19.61 -5.97
C GLU A 117 5.40 20.52 -7.14
N GLU A 118 6.35 21.35 -7.58
CA GLU A 118 6.17 22.28 -8.68
C GLU A 118 5.94 21.52 -10.00
N GLN A 119 6.69 20.45 -10.25
CA GLN A 119 6.49 19.56 -11.39
C GLN A 119 5.13 18.85 -11.33
N LYS A 120 4.74 18.35 -10.14
CA LYS A 120 3.43 17.73 -9.96
C LYS A 120 2.29 18.73 -10.18
N GLU A 121 2.46 19.98 -9.75
CA GLU A 121 1.49 21.06 -9.95
C GLU A 121 1.36 21.48 -11.41
N ALA A 122 2.49 21.70 -12.09
CA ALA A 122 2.52 21.98 -13.52
C ALA A 122 1.83 20.88 -14.33
N PHE A 123 2.02 19.62 -13.95
CA PHE A 123 1.35 18.49 -14.57
C PHE A 123 -0.18 18.51 -14.38
N ARG A 124 -0.65 18.78 -13.15
CA ARG A 124 -2.10 18.93 -12.88
C ARG A 124 -2.72 20.08 -13.67
N ASN A 125 -2.02 21.21 -13.76
CA ASN A 125 -2.48 22.38 -14.50
C ASN A 125 -2.55 22.09 -16.00
N LEU A 126 -1.56 21.38 -16.55
CA LEU A 126 -1.56 20.94 -17.96
C LEU A 126 -2.78 20.06 -18.28
N LEU A 127 -3.12 19.15 -17.37
CA LEU A 127 -4.24 18.23 -17.55
C LEU A 127 -5.60 18.84 -17.20
N ASP A 128 -5.65 20.08 -16.70
CA ASP A 128 -6.85 20.74 -16.19
C ASP A 128 -7.58 19.85 -15.15
N ILE A 129 -6.83 19.39 -14.14
CA ILE A 129 -7.34 18.51 -13.07
C ILE A 129 -7.64 19.34 -11.82
N ASP A 130 -8.91 19.34 -11.42
CA ASP A 130 -9.35 19.85 -10.13
C ASP A 130 -9.30 18.73 -9.07
N MET A 131 -8.40 18.90 -8.10
CA MET A 131 -8.19 17.95 -6.99
C MET A 131 -9.43 17.77 -6.11
N LEU A 132 -10.21 18.84 -5.88
CA LEU A 132 -11.42 18.75 -5.07
C LEU A 132 -12.48 17.91 -5.78
N ARG A 133 -12.56 18.06 -7.10
CA ARG A 133 -13.50 17.31 -7.92
C ARG A 133 -13.13 15.83 -7.99
N ILE A 134 -11.88 15.52 -8.35
CA ILE A 134 -11.45 14.12 -8.56
C ILE A 134 -11.52 13.28 -7.28
N ASN A 135 -11.34 13.89 -6.09
CA ASN A 135 -11.44 13.18 -4.81
C ASN A 135 -12.86 12.70 -4.45
N ASN A 136 -13.88 13.17 -5.17
CA ASN A 136 -15.26 12.72 -5.02
C ASN A 136 -15.67 11.64 -6.03
N TYR A 137 -14.78 11.28 -6.95
CA TYR A 137 -15.08 10.26 -7.96
C TYR A 137 -14.96 8.86 -7.40
N ASN A 138 -15.83 7.98 -7.89
CA ASN A 138 -15.69 6.54 -7.73
C ASN A 138 -14.54 6.02 -8.62
N PRO A 139 -14.04 4.79 -8.39
CA PRO A 139 -12.90 4.25 -9.13
C PRO A 139 -13.00 4.32 -10.66
N VAL A 140 -14.18 4.01 -11.21
CA VAL A 140 -14.42 4.03 -12.67
C VAL A 140 -14.34 5.46 -13.19
N GLU A 141 -14.98 6.41 -12.51
CA GLU A 141 -14.95 7.83 -12.86
C GLU A 141 -13.52 8.40 -12.82
N VAL A 142 -12.68 7.98 -11.87
CA VAL A 142 -11.27 8.37 -11.82
C VAL A 142 -10.52 7.88 -13.06
N ILE A 143 -10.68 6.60 -13.41
CA ILE A 143 -10.02 5.98 -14.56
C ILE A 143 -10.46 6.66 -15.86
N GLU A 144 -11.77 6.84 -16.05
CA GLU A 144 -12.34 7.51 -17.22
C GLU A 144 -11.86 8.96 -17.31
N HIS A 145 -11.83 9.69 -16.19
CA HIS A 145 -11.36 11.07 -16.18
C HIS A 145 -9.89 11.17 -16.61
N ILE A 146 -9.01 10.29 -16.10
CA ILE A 146 -7.60 10.29 -16.49
C ILE A 146 -7.45 9.90 -17.96
N ASN A 147 -8.13 8.85 -18.40
CA ASN A 147 -8.09 8.39 -19.79
C ASN A 147 -8.66 9.43 -20.77
N SER A 148 -9.59 10.28 -20.33
CA SER A 148 -10.11 11.38 -21.16
C SER A 148 -9.03 12.42 -21.51
N LYS A 149 -7.90 12.42 -20.76
CA LYS A 149 -6.75 13.29 -20.99
C LYS A 149 -5.65 12.61 -21.82
N SER A 150 -5.91 11.44 -22.42
CA SER A 150 -4.91 10.64 -23.14
C SER A 150 -4.17 11.42 -24.22
N GLU A 151 -4.84 12.30 -24.97
CA GLU A 151 -4.19 13.13 -26.01
C GLU A 151 -3.07 14.01 -25.42
N LEU A 152 -3.30 14.60 -24.24
CA LEU A 152 -2.29 15.39 -23.51
C LEU A 152 -1.18 14.53 -22.91
N MET A 153 -1.43 13.22 -22.79
CA MET A 153 -0.49 12.22 -22.30
C MET A 153 0.13 11.39 -23.44
N GLY A 154 0.14 11.91 -24.67
CA GLY A 154 0.78 11.25 -25.82
C GLY A 154 -0.06 10.14 -26.46
N GLY A 155 -1.37 10.16 -26.26
CA GLY A 155 -2.32 9.15 -26.74
C GLY A 155 -2.46 7.93 -25.82
N PHE A 156 -1.77 7.92 -24.68
CA PHE A 156 -1.79 6.79 -23.74
C PHE A 156 -2.89 6.91 -22.69
N THR A 157 -3.53 5.79 -22.42
CA THR A 157 -4.35 5.59 -21.22
C THR A 157 -3.47 5.49 -19.96
N LEU A 158 -4.11 5.57 -18.79
CA LEU A 158 -3.46 5.40 -17.49
C LEU A 158 -2.60 4.13 -17.43
N VAL A 159 -3.14 3.00 -17.89
CA VAL A 159 -2.43 1.71 -17.83
C VAL A 159 -1.27 1.70 -18.82
N GLU A 160 -1.48 2.20 -20.03
CA GLU A 160 -0.44 2.27 -21.06
C GLU A 160 0.73 3.17 -20.63
N LEU A 161 0.49 4.25 -19.89
CA LEU A 161 1.57 5.07 -19.35
C LEU A 161 2.48 4.28 -18.41
N ILE A 162 1.88 3.48 -17.52
CA ILE A 162 2.63 2.63 -16.60
C ILE A 162 3.38 1.55 -17.38
N GLU A 163 2.73 0.85 -18.30
CA GLU A 163 3.40 -0.20 -19.10
C GLU A 163 4.53 0.37 -19.98
N ASN A 164 4.35 1.55 -20.57
CA ASN A 164 5.42 2.22 -21.33
C ASN A 164 6.58 2.61 -20.42
N ALA A 165 6.31 3.21 -19.26
CA ALA A 165 7.35 3.58 -18.29
C ALA A 165 8.15 2.35 -17.82
N ILE A 166 7.47 1.22 -17.59
CA ILE A 166 8.10 -0.06 -17.26
C ILE A 166 8.94 -0.55 -18.45
N GLY A 167 8.42 -0.48 -19.68
CA GLY A 167 9.14 -0.90 -20.89
C GLY A 167 10.47 -0.19 -21.13
N PHE A 168 10.60 1.07 -20.69
CA PHE A 168 11.87 1.82 -20.76
C PHE A 168 12.83 1.55 -19.58
N HIS A 169 12.37 0.92 -18.50
CA HIS A 169 13.22 0.62 -17.35
C HIS A 169 14.15 -0.58 -17.67
N PRO A 170 15.45 -0.52 -17.33
CA PRO A 170 16.40 -1.61 -17.63
C PRO A 170 15.98 -2.99 -17.10
N GLN A 171 15.23 -3.00 -15.99
CA GLN A 171 14.69 -4.21 -15.34
C GLN A 171 13.19 -4.40 -15.58
N GLY A 172 12.58 -3.64 -16.49
CA GLY A 172 11.13 -3.64 -16.68
C GLY A 172 10.52 -5.00 -17.02
N LYS A 173 11.31 -5.88 -17.64
CA LYS A 173 10.90 -7.26 -17.96
C LYS A 173 10.64 -8.12 -16.73
N ASP A 174 11.29 -7.79 -15.62
CA ASP A 174 11.19 -8.54 -14.36
C ASP A 174 10.12 -7.93 -13.43
N PHE A 175 9.50 -6.82 -13.83
CA PHE A 175 8.51 -6.13 -13.00
C PHE A 175 7.20 -6.91 -12.98
N GLY A 176 6.74 -7.24 -11.78
CA GLY A 176 5.45 -7.89 -11.54
C GLY A 176 4.30 -6.91 -11.30
N LEU A 177 3.18 -7.43 -10.79
CA LEU A 177 2.02 -6.63 -10.40
C LEU A 177 2.37 -5.63 -9.28
N HIS A 178 3.21 -6.02 -8.33
CA HIS A 178 3.69 -5.13 -7.24
C HIS A 178 4.21 -3.78 -7.78
N ASN A 179 5.10 -3.81 -8.78
CA ASN A 179 5.69 -2.59 -9.36
C ASN A 179 4.64 -1.73 -10.08
N ARG A 180 3.68 -2.37 -10.75
CA ARG A 180 2.59 -1.68 -11.45
C ARG A 180 1.65 -0.97 -10.49
N ILE A 181 1.30 -1.62 -9.37
CA ILE A 181 0.50 -1.02 -8.30
C ILE A 181 1.21 0.22 -7.74
N ALA A 182 2.52 0.12 -7.44
CA ALA A 182 3.31 1.26 -6.99
C ALA A 182 3.31 2.41 -8.01
N GLY A 183 3.45 2.11 -9.30
CA GLY A 183 3.38 3.10 -10.38
C GLY A 183 2.03 3.82 -10.46
N ILE A 184 0.92 3.09 -10.33
CA ILE A 184 -0.42 3.69 -10.31
C ILE A 184 -0.59 4.58 -9.06
N PHE A 185 -0.12 4.14 -7.88
CA PHE A 185 -0.17 4.96 -6.67
C PHE A 185 0.56 6.30 -6.83
N GLU A 186 1.72 6.30 -7.47
CA GLU A 186 2.47 7.53 -7.74
C GLU A 186 1.76 8.41 -8.77
N LEU A 187 1.18 7.83 -9.84
CA LEU A 187 0.40 8.58 -10.81
C LEU A 187 -0.83 9.24 -10.18
N LEU A 188 -1.57 8.50 -9.34
CA LEU A 188 -2.73 9.02 -8.58
C LEU A 188 -2.33 10.16 -7.65
N ASP A 189 -1.18 10.05 -6.98
CA ASP A 189 -0.65 11.13 -6.15
C ASP A 189 -0.26 12.37 -6.99
N MET A 190 0.38 12.15 -8.15
CA MET A 190 0.79 13.22 -9.05
C MET A 190 -0.40 14.05 -9.55
N ILE A 191 -1.51 13.39 -9.92
CA ILE A 191 -2.74 14.06 -10.37
C ILE A 191 -3.57 14.64 -9.22
N GLY A 192 -3.20 14.40 -7.97
CA GLY A 192 -3.88 14.96 -6.80
C GLY A 192 -5.00 14.10 -6.21
N TYR A 193 -5.19 12.86 -6.67
CA TYR A 193 -6.21 11.95 -6.16
C TYR A 193 -5.80 11.35 -4.81
N TRP A 194 -6.54 11.71 -3.76
CA TRP A 194 -6.26 11.40 -2.35
C TRP A 194 -4.79 11.61 -2.01
N LYS A 195 -4.23 12.71 -2.52
CA LYS A 195 -2.80 13.05 -2.46
C LYS A 195 -2.30 13.15 -1.03
N ASP A 196 -1.07 12.70 -0.83
CA ASP A 196 -0.39 12.84 0.44
C ASP A 196 0.27 14.19 0.64
N LYS A 197 0.47 14.58 1.90
CA LYS A 197 1.17 15.84 2.20
C LYS A 197 2.60 15.70 1.70
N PHE A 198 3.14 16.71 1.01
CA PHE A 198 4.51 16.62 0.53
C PHE A 198 5.52 16.80 1.66
N ASN A 199 6.02 15.68 2.18
CA ASN A 199 7.15 15.61 3.11
C ASN A 199 7.74 14.19 3.07
N GLU A 200 9.00 14.03 3.47
CA GLU A 200 9.69 12.74 3.43
C GLU A 200 8.91 11.61 4.11
N LYS A 201 8.29 11.90 5.25
CA LYS A 201 7.51 10.92 6.02
C LYS A 201 6.31 10.40 5.22
N SER A 202 5.63 11.29 4.48
CA SER A 202 4.46 10.93 3.68
C SER A 202 4.85 10.22 2.39
N ASN A 203 5.96 10.61 1.76
CA ASN A 203 6.48 9.91 0.57
C ASN A 203 6.88 8.47 0.91
N TYR A 204 7.42 8.25 2.11
CA TYR A 204 7.74 6.92 2.62
C TYR A 204 6.48 6.11 2.95
N ALA A 205 5.46 6.72 3.60
CA ALA A 205 4.18 6.06 3.86
C ALA A 205 3.49 5.56 2.57
N ARG A 206 3.55 6.35 1.48
CA ARG A 206 3.00 5.94 0.16
C ARG A 206 3.59 4.65 -0.38
N LEU A 207 4.89 4.42 -0.16
CA LEU A 207 5.55 3.19 -0.58
C LEU A 207 4.88 1.99 0.09
N TRP A 208 4.65 2.09 1.40
CA TRP A 208 4.00 1.05 2.18
C TRP A 208 2.54 0.86 1.77
N ASP A 209 1.78 1.93 1.61
CA ASP A 209 0.38 1.86 1.14
C ASP A 209 0.21 1.04 -0.15
N SER A 210 1.09 1.27 -1.12
CA SER A 210 1.08 0.51 -2.38
C SER A 210 1.43 -0.96 -2.16
N SER A 211 2.36 -1.23 -1.23
CA SER A 211 2.78 -2.58 -0.85
C SER A 211 1.64 -3.34 -0.13
N HIS A 212 0.98 -2.71 0.86
CA HIS A 212 -0.20 -3.27 1.53
C HIS A 212 -1.34 -3.55 0.52
N THR A 213 -1.53 -2.66 -0.44
CA THR A 213 -2.50 -2.87 -1.53
C THR A 213 -2.13 -4.08 -2.39
N TYR A 214 -0.86 -4.26 -2.75
CA TYR A 214 -0.40 -5.43 -3.48
C TYR A 214 -0.64 -6.73 -2.70
N PHE A 215 -0.19 -6.81 -1.45
CA PHE A 215 -0.33 -8.04 -0.65
C PHE A 215 -1.80 -8.41 -0.43
N SER A 216 -2.65 -7.41 -0.19
CA SER A 216 -4.08 -7.63 0.02
C SER A 216 -4.83 -8.14 -1.21
N SER A 217 -4.29 -7.97 -2.43
CA SER A 217 -4.90 -8.47 -3.67
C SER A 217 -5.14 -9.99 -3.69
N SER A 218 -4.46 -10.75 -2.81
CA SER A 218 -4.61 -12.19 -2.68
C SER A 218 -5.59 -12.64 -1.58
N CYS A 219 -6.27 -11.68 -0.95
CA CYS A 219 -7.23 -11.85 0.14
C CYS A 219 -8.65 -11.47 -0.30
N ASP A 220 -9.64 -11.87 0.50
CA ASP A 220 -11.03 -11.48 0.29
C ASP A 220 -11.27 -10.02 0.72
N TYR A 221 -10.54 -9.57 1.75
CA TYR A 221 -10.64 -8.22 2.30
C TYR A 221 -9.27 -7.55 2.46
N PHE A 222 -9.21 -6.26 2.14
CA PHE A 222 -8.18 -5.32 2.58
C PHE A 222 -8.79 -4.39 3.63
N ILE A 223 -8.33 -4.47 4.87
CA ILE A 223 -8.84 -3.67 5.99
C ILE A 223 -7.81 -2.59 6.33
N SER A 224 -8.18 -1.32 6.15
CA SER A 224 -7.33 -0.16 6.46
C SER A 224 -8.18 0.98 6.99
N ASN A 225 -7.75 1.64 8.06
CA ASN A 225 -8.41 2.85 8.55
C ASN A 225 -7.97 4.12 7.81
N ASP A 226 -6.92 4.07 6.99
CA ASP A 226 -6.52 5.18 6.12
C ASP A 226 -7.43 5.30 4.88
N LYS A 227 -8.21 6.39 4.86
CA LYS A 227 -9.15 6.67 3.75
C LYS A 227 -8.42 6.90 2.42
N ARG A 228 -7.21 7.45 2.42
CA ARG A 228 -6.45 7.72 1.18
C ARG A 228 -6.01 6.41 0.55
N THR A 229 -5.39 5.54 1.34
CA THR A 229 -4.95 4.20 0.93
C THR A 229 -6.12 3.41 0.40
N ARG A 230 -7.27 3.42 1.10
CA ARG A 230 -8.49 2.74 0.63
C ARG A 230 -8.96 3.22 -0.75
N ASN A 231 -9.01 4.53 -0.98
CA ASN A 231 -9.47 5.06 -2.28
C ASN A 231 -8.52 4.75 -3.42
N LYS A 232 -7.19 4.89 -3.20
CA LYS A 232 -6.18 4.52 -4.20
C LYS A 232 -6.22 3.00 -4.50
N ALA A 233 -6.36 2.17 -3.47
CA ALA A 233 -6.47 0.71 -3.62
C ALA A 233 -7.71 0.30 -4.43
N LYS A 234 -8.87 0.95 -4.22
CA LYS A 234 -10.09 0.69 -5.01
C LYS A 234 -9.88 0.98 -6.49
N VAL A 235 -9.17 2.06 -6.85
CA VAL A 235 -8.82 2.36 -8.25
C VAL A 235 -7.93 1.27 -8.85
N VAL A 236 -6.89 0.87 -8.12
CA VAL A 236 -5.99 -0.21 -8.55
C VAL A 236 -6.73 -1.53 -8.76
N PHE A 237 -7.62 -1.89 -7.84
CA PHE A 237 -8.38 -3.13 -7.94
C PHE A 237 -9.38 -3.12 -9.08
N GLU A 238 -9.99 -1.97 -9.37
CA GLU A 238 -10.83 -1.79 -10.55
C GLU A 238 -10.02 -2.00 -11.85
N ILE A 239 -8.85 -1.37 -11.96
CA ILE A 239 -7.96 -1.50 -13.14
C ILE A 239 -7.59 -2.96 -13.43
N TYR A 240 -7.21 -3.72 -12.39
CA TYR A 240 -6.76 -5.10 -12.53
C TYR A 240 -7.86 -6.15 -12.34
N GLY A 241 -9.12 -5.73 -12.15
CA GLY A 241 -10.24 -6.63 -11.91
C GLY A 241 -10.12 -7.47 -10.62
N ILE A 242 -9.32 -7.02 -9.65
CA ILE A 242 -9.09 -7.69 -8.37
C ILE A 242 -10.38 -7.63 -7.55
N LYS A 243 -10.79 -8.77 -6.97
CA LYS A 243 -12.08 -8.92 -6.27
C LYS A 243 -12.01 -8.65 -4.76
N THR A 244 -10.83 -8.35 -4.23
CA THR A 244 -10.63 -7.99 -2.83
C THR A 244 -11.47 -6.76 -2.47
N LYS A 245 -12.24 -6.87 -1.39
CA LYS A 245 -13.06 -5.78 -0.86
C LYS A 245 -12.22 -4.85 0.02
N VAL A 246 -12.21 -3.56 -0.28
CA VAL A 246 -11.46 -2.55 0.48
C VAL A 246 -12.38 -1.84 1.47
N VAL A 247 -12.12 -1.99 2.77
CA VAL A 247 -13.03 -1.59 3.87
C VAL A 247 -12.27 -0.97 5.04
N SER A 248 -12.98 -0.22 5.89
CA SER A 248 -12.43 0.23 7.18
C SER A 248 -12.64 -0.84 8.26
N SER A 249 -12.07 -0.64 9.46
CA SER A 249 -12.35 -1.53 10.60
C SER A 249 -13.82 -1.51 11.05
N LYS A 250 -14.59 -0.51 10.59
CA LYS A 250 -16.02 -0.37 10.86
C LYS A 250 -16.91 -1.04 9.81
N GLY A 251 -16.32 -1.64 8.77
CA GLY A 251 -17.04 -2.29 7.67
C GLY A 251 -17.02 -1.49 6.37
N LEU A 252 -18.01 -1.75 5.52
CA LEU A 252 -18.21 -1.02 4.26
C LEU A 252 -18.64 0.43 4.57
N ASP A 253 -17.80 1.39 4.14
CA ASP A 253 -18.18 2.80 3.95
C ASP A 253 -18.83 2.97 2.58
#